data_AF-A0A084TNX8-F1
#
_entry.id   AF-A0A084TNX8-F1
#
_cell.length_a   1.000
_cell.length_b   1.000
_cell.length_c   1.000
_cell.angle_alpha   90.00
_cell.angle_beta   90.00
_cell.angle_gamma   90.00
#
_symmetry.space_group_name_H-M   'P 1'
#
loop_
_entity.id
_entity.type
_entity.pdbx_description
1 polymer ?
#
loop_
_entity_poly.entity_id
_entity_poly.type
_entity_poly.pdbx_seq_one_letter_code
_entity_poly.pdbx_strand_id
1 'polypeptide(L)'
;MAFLKSLYIHANFYYYLALVALCFLLAFWAPIFYAVAWIGVVVVSALLLSDLLAIYNPKKNIVAGRLLPERFSNSDKNPVSITIKNNYGLKVYLEVIDELPMQLQKRDFLHNVTLPAFGQYNFDYFVRPVERGEYTFGNLNIYVFSPLKIVKRKYQFQNAQMVKVYPSFIQMQKYDFLAISHNLTALGMKKIRRIGHTQEFEQIKEYVPGDDFRTINWKATAKKSHLMVNQYQDEKSQPIYSVIDTGRVMKMPFEGLKLLDYAINSTLAFSNVALKKHDKVGMVSFSKTIESFIPPVNKLTHLNQIIETLYNINTQFHDSDFGNLYAHLKRKAPHRGLMMLYTNFEHISALKRQLPYLLAISKQHLLVVVMFENTELSKLVLQDAEAIETIYQKTIAEKFQYEKRLMAKELNKHGIQTILTPPEKLTINTINKYLEIKARGLLQ
;
A
#
# COMPACT_ATOMS: atom_id res chain seq x y z
N MET A 1 -30.23 1.32 33.10
CA MET A 1 -30.20 1.70 31.66
C MET A 1 -29.37 0.79 30.76
N ALA A 2 -28.33 0.08 31.25
CA ALA A 2 -27.50 -0.81 30.41
C ALA A 2 -28.28 -1.97 29.77
N PHE A 3 -29.22 -2.57 30.51
CA PHE A 3 -30.11 -3.63 29.99
C PHE A 3 -30.89 -3.17 28.74
N LEU A 4 -31.58 -2.03 28.83
CA LEU A 4 -32.37 -1.47 27.72
C LEU A 4 -31.52 -1.13 26.50
N LYS A 5 -30.28 -0.65 26.69
CA LYS A 5 -29.35 -0.37 25.57
C LYS A 5 -28.86 -1.63 24.84
N SER A 6 -28.91 -2.78 25.52
CA SER A 6 -28.46 -4.07 24.97
C SER A 6 -29.58 -4.90 24.36
N LEU A 7 -30.84 -4.56 24.63
CA LEU A 7 -32.01 -5.35 24.26
C LEU A 7 -32.54 -4.91 22.90
N TYR A 8 -32.62 -5.86 21.97
CA TYR A 8 -33.21 -5.67 20.64
C TYR A 8 -34.24 -6.77 20.40
N ILE A 9 -35.19 -6.50 19.50
CA ILE A 9 -36.25 -7.43 19.12
C ILE A 9 -35.97 -7.93 17.71
N HIS A 10 -36.07 -9.23 17.50
CA HIS A 10 -35.91 -9.86 16.20
C HIS A 10 -37.20 -9.74 15.37
N ALA A 11 -37.09 -9.70 14.04
CA ALA A 11 -38.23 -9.55 13.13
C ALA A 11 -39.35 -10.59 13.36
N ASN A 12 -38.98 -11.83 13.70
CA ASN A 12 -39.93 -12.92 13.98
C ASN A 12 -40.93 -12.60 15.09
N PHE A 13 -40.55 -11.82 16.10
CA PHE A 13 -41.48 -11.43 17.15
C PHE A 13 -42.65 -10.60 16.60
N TYR A 14 -42.37 -9.70 15.65
CA TYR A 14 -43.42 -8.92 14.99
C TYR A 14 -44.33 -9.78 14.13
N TYR A 15 -43.82 -10.85 13.51
CA TYR A 15 -44.68 -11.82 12.81
C TYR A 15 -45.59 -12.60 13.77
N TYR A 16 -45.08 -13.00 14.93
CA TYR A 16 -45.92 -13.64 15.96
C TYR A 16 -47.01 -12.69 16.48
N LEU A 17 -46.67 -11.42 16.73
CA LEU A 17 -47.64 -10.40 17.12
C LEU A 17 -48.67 -10.13 16.01
N ALA A 18 -48.23 -10.05 14.74
CA ALA A 18 -49.12 -9.85 13.61
C ALA A 18 -50.11 -11.02 13.44
N LEU A 19 -49.66 -12.26 13.64
CA LEU A 19 -50.52 -13.44 13.63
C LEU A 19 -51.58 -13.38 14.74
N VAL A 20 -51.17 -13.04 15.97
CA VAL A 20 -52.10 -12.90 17.11
C VAL A 20 -53.09 -11.76 16.86
N ALA A 21 -52.64 -10.62 16.32
CA ALA A 21 -53.50 -9.51 15.96
C ALA A 21 -54.50 -9.88 14.85
N LEU A 22 -54.08 -10.66 13.85
CA LEU A 22 -54.96 -11.19 12.82
C LEU A 22 -56.04 -12.10 13.41
N CYS A 23 -55.70 -12.97 14.37
CA CYS A 23 -56.69 -13.78 15.07
C CYS A 23 -57.70 -12.92 15.84
N PHE A 24 -57.28 -11.83 16.49
CA PHE A 24 -58.21 -10.87 17.11
C PHE A 24 -59.13 -10.21 16.09
N LEU A 25 -58.63 -9.86 14.91
CA LEU A 25 -59.44 -9.28 13.84
C LEU A 25 -60.48 -10.28 13.32
N LEU A 26 -60.09 -11.53 13.10
CA LEU A 26 -60.99 -12.60 12.65
C LEU A 26 -62.04 -12.99 13.70
N ALA A 27 -61.78 -12.72 14.98
CA ALA A 27 -62.72 -12.95 16.07
C ALA A 27 -64.05 -12.16 15.92
N PHE A 28 -64.04 -11.07 15.15
CA PHE A 28 -65.25 -10.33 14.82
C PHE A 28 -66.28 -11.18 14.04
N TRP A 29 -65.82 -11.98 13.08
CA TRP A 29 -66.69 -12.84 12.26
C TRP A 29 -66.92 -14.23 12.87
N ALA A 30 -65.93 -14.74 13.61
CA ALA A 30 -65.98 -16.07 14.21
C ALA A 30 -65.46 -16.03 15.66
N PRO A 31 -66.35 -16.06 16.67
CA PRO A 31 -65.97 -15.90 18.08
C PRO A 31 -64.92 -16.89 18.61
N ILE A 32 -64.77 -18.06 17.97
CA ILE A 32 -63.76 -19.05 18.34
C ILE A 32 -62.33 -18.49 18.27
N PHE A 33 -62.05 -17.55 17.36
CA PHE A 33 -60.73 -16.94 17.23
C PHE A 33 -60.38 -16.04 18.42
N TYR A 34 -61.35 -15.56 19.21
CA TYR A 34 -61.07 -14.75 20.40
C TYR A 34 -60.32 -15.57 21.46
N ALA A 35 -60.78 -16.79 21.73
CA ALA A 35 -60.11 -17.70 22.67
C ALA A 35 -58.72 -18.10 22.15
N VAL A 36 -58.62 -18.41 20.84
CA VAL A 36 -57.34 -18.75 20.19
C VAL A 36 -56.35 -17.58 20.26
N ALA A 37 -56.81 -16.34 20.07
CA ALA A 37 -55.97 -15.15 20.15
C ALA A 37 -55.39 -14.95 21.57
N TRP A 38 -56.21 -15.10 22.61
CA TRP A 38 -55.75 -15.01 24.00
C TRP A 38 -54.75 -16.12 24.37
N ILE A 39 -54.99 -17.36 23.92
CA ILE A 39 -54.00 -18.44 24.06
C ILE A 39 -52.70 -18.05 23.34
N GLY A 40 -52.80 -17.50 22.13
CA GLY A 40 -51.67 -16.97 21.38
C GLY A 40 -50.87 -15.91 22.14
N VAL A 41 -51.54 -14.95 22.81
CA VAL A 41 -50.89 -13.94 23.66
C VAL A 41 -50.08 -14.58 24.78
N VAL A 42 -50.67 -15.56 25.50
CA VAL A 42 -50.00 -16.25 26.60
C VAL A 42 -48.80 -17.03 26.09
N VAL A 43 -48.93 -17.74 24.97
CA VAL A 43 -47.84 -18.50 24.34
C VAL A 43 -46.72 -17.58 23.89
N VAL A 44 -47.01 -16.49 23.18
CA VAL A 44 -45.99 -15.53 22.70
C VAL A 44 -45.28 -14.86 23.89
N SER A 45 -46.02 -14.52 24.95
CA SER A 45 -45.46 -13.93 26.17
C SER A 45 -44.56 -14.92 26.92
N ALA A 46 -44.96 -16.18 27.01
CA ALA A 46 -44.15 -17.24 27.60
C ALA A 46 -42.86 -17.50 26.79
N LEU A 47 -42.94 -17.51 25.46
CA LEU A 47 -41.79 -17.64 24.58
C LEU A 47 -40.82 -16.46 24.69
N LEU A 48 -41.35 -15.23 24.75
CA LEU A 48 -40.56 -14.01 24.98
C LEU A 48 -39.80 -14.08 26.32
N LEU A 49 -40.50 -14.43 27.40
CA LEU A 49 -39.90 -14.53 28.73
C LEU A 49 -38.83 -15.63 28.78
N SER A 50 -39.12 -16.79 28.19
CA SER A 50 -38.17 -17.91 28.07
C SER A 50 -36.91 -17.49 27.31
N ASP A 51 -37.07 -16.81 26.17
CA ASP A 51 -35.93 -16.35 25.35
C ASP A 51 -35.09 -15.29 26.09
N LEU A 52 -35.74 -14.34 26.73
CA LEU A 52 -35.09 -13.29 27.50
C LEU A 52 -34.26 -13.88 28.65
N LEU A 53 -34.82 -14.83 29.41
CA LEU A 53 -34.10 -15.52 30.49
C LEU A 53 -32.93 -16.36 29.97
N ALA A 54 -33.09 -17.03 28.82
CA ALA A 54 -32.03 -17.84 28.21
C ALA A 54 -30.82 -16.98 27.79
N ILE A 55 -31.07 -15.82 27.17
CA ILE A 55 -30.00 -14.95 26.64
C ILE A 55 -29.42 -14.02 27.72
N TYR A 56 -30.20 -13.54 28.69
CA TYR A 56 -29.74 -12.59 29.72
C TYR A 56 -29.11 -13.21 30.97
N ASN A 57 -28.85 -14.52 30.98
CA ASN A 57 -28.19 -15.18 32.09
C ASN A 57 -26.75 -14.63 32.30
N PRO A 58 -26.40 -14.07 33.48
CA PRO A 58 -25.10 -13.43 33.70
C PRO A 58 -23.92 -14.42 33.71
N LYS A 59 -24.15 -15.70 34.05
CA LYS A 59 -23.11 -16.74 34.06
C LYS A 59 -22.75 -17.26 32.65
N LYS A 60 -23.57 -16.96 31.65
CA LYS A 60 -23.45 -17.46 30.27
C LYS A 60 -23.35 -16.26 29.34
N ASN A 61 -22.17 -16.03 28.76
CA ASN A 61 -21.91 -14.88 27.89
C ASN A 61 -21.19 -15.28 26.61
N ILE A 62 -21.12 -14.34 25.66
CA ILE A 62 -20.17 -14.40 24.56
C ILE A 62 -18.89 -13.69 24.98
N VAL A 63 -17.74 -14.22 24.57
CA VAL A 63 -16.46 -13.51 24.57
C VAL A 63 -16.00 -13.39 23.14
N ALA A 64 -15.59 -12.19 22.73
CA ALA A 64 -15.03 -11.99 21.40
C ALA A 64 -13.85 -11.04 21.44
N GLY A 65 -12.96 -11.22 20.46
CA GLY A 65 -11.77 -10.43 20.26
C GLY A 65 -11.41 -10.33 18.79
N ARG A 66 -11.25 -9.10 18.34
CA ARG A 66 -10.57 -8.65 17.14
C ARG A 66 -9.06 -8.67 17.40
N LEU A 67 -8.33 -9.30 16.50
CA LEU A 67 -6.88 -9.27 16.45
C LEU A 67 -6.48 -8.40 15.26
N LEU A 68 -5.90 -7.23 15.54
CA LEU A 68 -5.31 -6.36 14.52
C LEU A 68 -3.81 -6.69 14.40
N PRO A 69 -3.26 -6.67 13.19
CA PRO A 69 -1.81 -6.69 13.01
C PRO A 69 -1.20 -5.38 13.57
N GLU A 70 0.11 -5.39 13.84
CA GLU A 70 0.82 -4.20 14.34
C GLU A 70 0.75 -3.02 13.37
N ARG A 71 0.69 -3.30 12.06
CA ARG A 71 0.64 -2.31 10.99
C ARG A 71 -0.13 -2.85 9.79
N PHE A 72 -0.83 -1.95 9.11
CA PHE A 72 -1.42 -2.20 7.80
C PHE A 72 -0.53 -1.70 6.68
N SER A 73 -0.61 -2.36 5.53
CA SER A 73 0.06 -2.03 4.28
C SER A 73 -0.87 -1.23 3.38
N ASN A 74 -0.51 0.01 3.04
CA ASN A 74 -1.32 0.87 2.17
C ASN A 74 -1.52 0.23 0.78
N SER A 75 -2.71 0.38 0.20
CA SER A 75 -3.12 -0.21 -1.08
C SER A 75 -3.19 -1.74 -1.13
N ASP A 76 -2.88 -2.47 -0.07
CA ASP A 76 -2.93 -3.93 -0.06
C ASP A 76 -4.08 -4.47 0.80
N LYS A 77 -4.42 -5.74 0.59
CA LYS A 77 -5.40 -6.45 1.44
C LYS A 77 -4.74 -6.84 2.75
N ASN A 78 -5.23 -6.29 3.85
CA ASN A 78 -4.77 -6.58 5.20
C ASN A 78 -5.80 -7.45 5.92
N PRO A 79 -5.40 -8.60 6.49
CA PRO A 79 -6.31 -9.44 7.25
C PRO A 79 -6.63 -8.82 8.61
N VAL A 80 -7.88 -8.96 9.04
CA VAL A 80 -8.35 -8.72 10.40
C VAL A 80 -9.06 -9.98 10.86
N SER A 81 -8.58 -10.53 11.97
CA SER A 81 -9.11 -11.79 12.51
C SER A 81 -10.08 -11.49 13.64
N ILE A 82 -11.24 -12.14 13.65
CA ILE A 82 -12.19 -12.09 14.75
C ILE A 82 -12.31 -13.49 15.35
N THR A 83 -12.08 -13.58 16.65
CA THR A 83 -12.28 -14.78 17.47
C THR A 83 -13.55 -14.59 18.31
N ILE A 84 -14.44 -15.58 18.30
CA ILE A 84 -15.68 -15.58 19.08
C ILE A 84 -15.82 -16.90 19.81
N LYS A 85 -16.10 -16.83 21.11
CA LYS A 85 -16.36 -17.98 21.97
C LYS A 85 -17.76 -17.88 22.56
N ASN A 86 -18.53 -18.96 22.40
CA ASN A 86 -19.83 -19.13 23.00
C ASN A 86 -19.68 -19.78 24.37
N ASN A 87 -20.06 -19.12 25.47
CA ASN A 87 -20.14 -19.77 26.79
C ASN A 87 -21.58 -20.12 27.19
N TYR A 88 -22.55 -20.00 26.28
CA TYR A 88 -23.88 -20.53 26.50
C TYR A 88 -23.88 -22.06 26.38
N GLY A 89 -24.68 -22.70 27.23
CA GLY A 89 -24.97 -24.14 27.16
C GLY A 89 -25.99 -24.51 26.08
N LEU A 90 -26.20 -23.64 25.08
CA LEU A 90 -27.11 -23.86 23.96
C LEU A 90 -26.49 -23.30 22.68
N LYS A 91 -27.00 -23.79 21.54
CA LYS A 91 -26.62 -23.28 20.22
C LYS A 91 -27.16 -21.86 20.03
N VAL A 92 -26.30 -20.93 19.65
CA VAL A 92 -26.65 -19.53 19.41
C VAL A 92 -26.40 -19.15 17.95
N TYR A 93 -27.17 -18.19 17.47
CA TYR A 93 -26.88 -17.50 16.22
C TYR A 93 -26.26 -16.14 16.56
N LEU A 94 -25.42 -15.62 15.69
CA LEU A 94 -24.72 -14.35 15.87
C LEU A 94 -24.80 -13.49 14.61
N GLU A 95 -25.01 -12.19 14.79
CA GLU A 95 -24.76 -11.13 13.80
C GLU A 95 -23.56 -10.32 14.31
N VAL A 96 -22.44 -10.38 13.60
CA VAL A 96 -21.20 -9.69 13.95
C VAL A 96 -21.07 -8.45 13.08
N ILE A 97 -21.01 -7.29 13.72
CA ILE A 97 -20.84 -5.99 13.08
C ILE A 97 -19.60 -5.35 13.66
N ASP A 98 -18.63 -5.11 12.79
CA ASP A 98 -17.39 -4.45 13.16
C ASP A 98 -17.39 -2.98 12.70
N GLU A 99 -17.23 -2.05 13.63
CA GLU A 99 -17.19 -0.61 13.34
C GLU A 99 -15.82 -0.24 12.73
N LEU A 100 -15.76 -0.26 11.40
CA LEU A 100 -14.56 0.05 10.65
C LEU A 100 -14.27 1.57 10.62
N PRO A 101 -12.98 1.98 10.66
CA PRO A 101 -12.56 3.36 10.44
C PRO A 101 -13.15 3.96 9.17
N MET A 102 -13.45 5.27 9.18
CA MET A 102 -14.11 5.94 8.07
C MET A 102 -13.31 5.87 6.76
N GLN A 103 -11.99 5.92 6.87
CA GLN A 103 -11.05 5.91 5.77
C GLN A 103 -11.04 4.58 5.00
N LEU A 104 -11.59 3.49 5.55
CA LEU A 104 -11.75 2.22 4.84
C LEU A 104 -12.99 2.17 3.94
N GLN A 105 -13.90 3.15 4.06
CA GLN A 105 -15.12 3.32 3.26
C GLN A 105 -16.09 2.11 3.22
N LYS A 106 -15.86 1.07 4.03
CA LYS A 106 -16.74 -0.10 4.15
C LYS A 106 -17.75 0.12 5.28
N ARG A 107 -19.05 0.16 4.94
CA ARG A 107 -20.15 0.54 5.86
C ARG A 107 -21.19 -0.56 6.09
N ASP A 108 -21.11 -1.62 5.31
CA ASP A 108 -22.06 -2.73 5.22
C ASP A 108 -21.50 -4.02 5.83
N PHE A 109 -20.54 -3.92 6.74
CA PHE A 109 -19.95 -5.10 7.36
C PHE A 109 -20.96 -5.82 8.26
N LEU A 110 -21.41 -6.99 7.81
CA LEU A 110 -22.24 -7.92 8.57
C LEU A 110 -21.72 -9.34 8.32
N HIS A 111 -21.47 -10.07 9.40
CA HIS A 111 -21.08 -11.47 9.33
C HIS A 111 -21.97 -12.34 10.21
N ASN A 112 -22.68 -13.29 9.60
CA ASN A 112 -23.64 -14.16 10.29
C ASN A 112 -22.98 -15.50 10.62
N VAL A 113 -23.03 -15.89 11.89
CA VAL A 113 -22.39 -17.12 12.39
C VAL A 113 -23.37 -17.92 13.22
N THR A 114 -23.24 -19.24 13.17
CA THR A 114 -23.94 -20.14 14.08
C THR A 114 -22.92 -20.88 14.94
N LEU A 115 -23.03 -20.78 16.25
CA LEU A 115 -22.11 -21.39 17.21
C LEU A 115 -22.81 -22.49 18.02
N PRO A 116 -22.23 -23.70 18.12
CA PRO A 116 -22.72 -24.72 19.05
C PRO A 116 -22.49 -24.29 20.50
N ALA A 117 -23.16 -24.98 21.44
CA ALA A 117 -22.94 -24.78 22.86
C ALA A 117 -21.46 -24.94 23.21
N PHE A 118 -20.89 -24.01 23.99
CA PHE A 118 -19.47 -24.01 24.37
C PHE A 118 -18.46 -23.96 23.19
N GLY A 119 -18.92 -23.64 21.97
CA GLY A 119 -18.09 -23.62 20.77
C GLY A 119 -17.25 -22.35 20.59
N GLN A 120 -16.26 -22.43 19.71
CA GLN A 120 -15.45 -21.30 19.26
C GLN A 120 -15.48 -21.19 17.74
N TYR A 121 -15.42 -19.97 17.22
CA TYR A 121 -15.36 -19.68 15.79
C TYR A 121 -14.38 -18.53 15.54
N ASN A 122 -13.49 -18.74 14.57
CA ASN A 122 -12.52 -17.75 14.13
C ASN A 122 -12.74 -17.52 12.63
N PHE A 123 -12.75 -16.26 12.21
CA PHE A 123 -12.79 -15.92 10.79
C PHE A 123 -11.97 -14.66 10.51
N ASP A 124 -11.50 -14.57 9.27
CA ASP A 124 -10.74 -13.43 8.79
C ASP A 124 -11.55 -12.65 7.76
N TYR A 125 -11.44 -11.33 7.80
CA TYR A 125 -11.89 -10.48 6.71
C TYR A 125 -10.76 -9.54 6.29
N PHE A 126 -10.82 -9.06 5.06
CA PHE A 126 -9.79 -8.19 4.51
C PHE A 126 -10.26 -6.74 4.42
N VAL A 127 -9.35 -5.82 4.74
CA VAL A 127 -9.51 -4.38 4.54
C VAL A 127 -8.38 -3.85 3.66
N ARG A 128 -8.69 -2.87 2.80
CA ARG A 128 -7.71 -2.21 1.94
C ARG A 128 -7.70 -0.71 2.25
N PRO A 129 -6.75 -0.22 3.07
CA PRO A 129 -6.59 1.21 3.25
C PRO A 129 -6.01 1.84 1.99
N VAL A 130 -6.49 3.05 1.68
CA VAL A 130 -6.04 3.85 0.53
C VAL A 130 -5.29 5.11 0.96
N GLU A 131 -5.35 5.46 2.24
CA GLU A 131 -4.62 6.57 2.82
C GLU A 131 -3.70 6.06 3.93
N ARG A 132 -2.48 6.63 4.03
CA ARG A 132 -1.58 6.39 5.16
C ARG A 132 -2.03 7.20 6.38
N GLY A 133 -1.70 6.71 7.56
CA GLY A 133 -1.98 7.39 8.82
C GLY A 133 -2.49 6.44 9.89
N GLU A 134 -3.15 6.99 10.90
CA GLU A 134 -3.65 6.26 12.05
C GLU A 134 -5.15 5.98 11.89
N TYR A 135 -5.53 4.73 12.07
CA TYR A 135 -6.88 4.24 11.88
C TYR A 135 -7.39 3.72 13.21
N THR A 136 -8.52 4.24 13.68
CA THR A 136 -9.15 3.83 14.94
C THR A 136 -10.40 3.02 14.65
N PHE A 137 -10.39 1.75 15.05
CA PHE A 137 -11.57 0.91 14.98
C PHE A 137 -12.52 1.23 16.13
N GLY A 138 -13.82 1.26 15.82
CA GLY A 138 -14.88 1.39 16.81
C GLY A 138 -15.13 0.09 17.55
N ASN A 139 -16.36 -0.09 18.03
CA ASN A 139 -16.75 -1.28 18.77
C ASN A 139 -16.91 -2.50 17.84
N LEU A 140 -16.49 -3.67 18.32
CA LEU A 140 -16.93 -4.95 17.80
C LEU A 140 -18.29 -5.27 18.43
N ASN A 141 -19.36 -5.13 17.65
CA ASN A 141 -20.72 -5.39 18.09
C ASN A 141 -21.13 -6.81 17.72
N ILE A 142 -21.64 -7.57 18.69
CA ILE A 142 -22.17 -8.92 18.46
C ILE A 142 -23.60 -8.98 18.97
N TYR A 143 -24.55 -9.27 18.07
CA TYR A 143 -25.94 -9.53 18.44
C TYR A 143 -26.15 -11.04 18.51
N VAL A 144 -26.61 -11.50 19.67
CA VAL A 144 -26.79 -12.93 19.97
C VAL A 144 -28.27 -13.28 19.94
N PHE A 145 -28.60 -14.39 19.30
CA PHE A 145 -29.93 -14.98 19.25
C PHE A 145 -29.91 -16.38 19.85
N SER A 146 -30.98 -16.74 20.54
CA SER A 146 -31.28 -18.14 20.81
C SER A 146 -31.95 -18.81 19.59
N PRO A 147 -32.22 -20.12 19.65
CA PRO A 147 -33.02 -20.82 18.65
C PRO A 147 -34.45 -20.27 18.47
N LEU A 148 -35.03 -19.61 19.47
CA LEU A 148 -36.36 -19.01 19.39
C LEU A 148 -36.39 -17.78 18.47
N LYS A 149 -35.24 -17.09 18.30
CA LYS A 149 -35.08 -15.88 17.47
C LYS A 149 -36.15 -14.81 17.77
N ILE A 150 -36.43 -14.53 19.05
CA ILE A 150 -37.39 -13.49 19.47
C ILE A 150 -36.62 -12.24 19.94
N VAL A 151 -35.63 -12.43 20.80
CA VAL A 151 -34.81 -11.36 21.38
C VAL A 151 -33.40 -11.41 20.80
N LYS A 152 -32.80 -10.24 20.55
CA LYS A 152 -31.35 -10.09 20.34
C LYS A 152 -30.72 -9.40 21.55
N ARG A 153 -29.63 -9.94 22.06
CA ARG A 153 -28.77 -9.26 23.04
C ARG A 153 -27.51 -8.74 22.36
N LYS A 154 -27.26 -7.43 22.48
CA LYS A 154 -26.07 -6.76 21.98
C LYS A 154 -24.93 -6.84 23.00
N TYR A 155 -23.78 -7.32 22.54
CA TYR A 155 -22.48 -7.23 23.23
C TYR A 155 -21.58 -6.28 22.47
N GLN A 156 -20.73 -5.55 23.19
CA GLN A 156 -19.74 -4.64 22.62
C GLN A 156 -18.37 -4.99 23.19
N PHE A 157 -17.39 -5.16 22.31
CA PHE A 157 -16.01 -5.48 22.66
C PHE A 157 -15.05 -4.47 22.00
N GLN A 158 -13.88 -4.30 22.60
CA GLN A 158 -12.71 -3.58 22.07
C GLN A 158 -13.04 -2.27 21.35
N ASN A 159 -13.16 -1.21 22.15
CA ASN A 159 -13.39 0.14 21.68
C ASN A 159 -12.05 0.84 21.37
N ALA A 160 -12.01 1.64 20.30
CA ALA A 160 -10.92 2.54 19.96
C ALA A 160 -9.55 1.86 19.79
N GLN A 161 -9.52 0.68 19.16
CA GLN A 161 -8.26 0.03 18.85
C GLN A 161 -7.59 0.72 17.65
N MET A 162 -6.39 1.25 17.84
CA MET A 162 -5.64 1.98 16.81
C MET A 162 -4.67 1.06 16.05
N VAL A 163 -4.58 1.25 14.73
CA VAL A 163 -3.57 0.64 13.87
C VAL A 163 -3.00 1.69 12.92
N LYS A 164 -1.68 1.60 12.67
CA LYS A 164 -0.98 2.49 11.73
C LYS A 164 -0.95 1.87 10.33
N VAL A 165 -1.25 2.68 9.31
CA VAL A 165 -1.14 2.30 7.91
C VAL A 165 0.17 2.84 7.33
N TYR A 166 1.11 1.93 7.07
CA TYR A 166 2.41 2.20 6.50
C TYR A 166 2.40 2.12 4.98
N PRO A 167 3.44 2.65 4.30
CA PRO A 167 3.71 2.35 2.90
C PRO A 167 3.68 0.84 2.61
N SER A 168 3.45 0.49 1.36
CA SER A 168 3.20 -0.89 0.95
C SER A 168 4.42 -1.80 1.14
N PHE A 169 4.51 -2.45 2.30
CA PHE A 169 5.56 -3.43 2.59
C PHE A 169 5.29 -4.79 1.95
N ILE A 170 4.02 -5.12 1.67
CA ILE A 170 3.65 -6.34 0.93
C ILE A 170 4.16 -6.24 -0.51
N GLN A 171 3.98 -5.09 -1.18
CA GLN A 171 4.53 -4.91 -2.53
C GLN A 171 6.07 -4.89 -2.50
N MET A 172 6.68 -4.25 -1.50
CA MET A 172 8.13 -4.29 -1.31
C MET A 172 8.65 -5.74 -1.26
N GLN A 173 8.05 -6.61 -0.44
CA GLN A 173 8.42 -8.03 -0.35
C GLN A 173 8.18 -8.80 -1.66
N LYS A 174 7.08 -8.50 -2.36
CA LYS A 174 6.79 -9.08 -3.68
C LYS A 174 7.89 -8.75 -4.69
N TYR A 175 8.31 -7.49 -4.77
CA TYR A 175 9.35 -7.05 -5.73
C TYR A 175 10.75 -7.53 -5.36
N ASP A 176 11.02 -7.63 -4.07
CA ASP A 176 12.24 -8.22 -3.52
C ASP A 176 12.44 -9.66 -3.99
N PHE A 177 11.40 -10.50 -3.84
CA PHE A 177 11.43 -11.88 -4.34
C PHE A 177 11.72 -11.94 -5.85
N LEU A 178 11.06 -11.08 -6.64
CA LEU A 178 11.24 -11.01 -8.08
C LEU A 178 12.66 -10.57 -8.48
N ALA A 179 13.26 -9.62 -7.76
CA ALA A 179 14.59 -9.08 -8.05
C ALA A 179 15.72 -10.06 -7.73
N ILE A 180 15.48 -10.99 -6.80
CA ILE A 180 16.44 -12.04 -6.41
C ILE A 180 16.28 -13.27 -7.29
N SER A 181 15.06 -13.63 -7.66
CA SER A 181 14.81 -14.84 -8.46
C SER A 181 15.46 -14.72 -9.85
N HIS A 182 16.20 -15.74 -10.29
CA HIS A 182 16.75 -15.82 -11.65
C HIS A 182 15.65 -15.98 -12.73
N ASN A 183 14.39 -16.16 -12.33
CA ASN A 183 13.19 -16.15 -13.18
C ASN A 183 12.62 -14.73 -13.34
N LEU A 184 13.50 -13.80 -13.74
CA LEU A 184 13.18 -12.39 -14.00
C LEU A 184 12.12 -12.18 -15.10
N THR A 185 11.64 -13.22 -15.79
CA THR A 185 10.59 -13.10 -16.81
C THR A 185 9.18 -12.92 -16.23
N ALA A 186 8.96 -13.18 -14.94
CA ALA A 186 7.66 -12.91 -14.32
C ALA A 186 7.46 -11.39 -14.08
N LEU A 187 6.30 -10.86 -14.48
CA LEU A 187 5.86 -9.48 -14.23
C LEU A 187 6.64 -8.35 -14.94
N GLY A 188 7.28 -8.62 -16.08
CA GLY A 188 7.89 -7.57 -16.91
C GLY A 188 9.23 -7.03 -16.39
N MET A 189 9.86 -7.74 -15.46
CA MET A 189 11.24 -7.49 -15.08
C MET A 189 12.16 -7.87 -16.26
N LYS A 190 13.18 -7.04 -16.55
CA LYS A 190 14.06 -7.28 -17.70
C LYS A 190 15.31 -8.03 -17.22
N LYS A 191 15.57 -9.21 -17.78
CA LYS A 191 16.87 -9.87 -17.62
C LYS A 191 17.92 -9.09 -18.38
N ILE A 192 18.65 -8.23 -17.68
CA ILE A 192 19.73 -7.46 -18.29
C ILE A 192 21.01 -8.32 -18.21
N ARG A 193 21.54 -8.69 -19.38
CA ARG A 193 22.84 -9.38 -19.46
C ARG A 193 23.92 -8.41 -19.00
N ARG A 194 24.66 -8.78 -17.96
CA ARG A 194 25.82 -8.03 -17.47
C ARG A 194 27.00 -8.34 -18.39
N ILE A 195 27.62 -7.32 -18.97
CA ILE A 195 28.81 -7.46 -19.80
C ILE A 195 30.02 -7.25 -18.88
N GLY A 196 30.74 -8.31 -18.53
CA GLY A 196 31.98 -8.22 -17.72
C GLY A 196 31.93 -8.93 -16.36
N HIS A 197 33.11 -9.02 -15.72
CA HIS A 197 33.29 -9.57 -14.36
C HIS A 197 32.74 -8.59 -13.30
N THR A 198 32.27 -9.12 -12.16
CA THR A 198 31.69 -8.37 -11.03
C THR A 198 32.67 -7.44 -10.30
N GLN A 199 33.94 -7.49 -10.69
CA GLN A 199 35.04 -6.80 -10.03
C GLN A 199 35.63 -5.75 -10.98
N GLU A 200 35.84 -4.54 -10.47
CA GLU A 200 36.46 -3.43 -11.18
C GLU A 200 37.98 -3.67 -11.23
N PHE A 201 38.61 -3.48 -12.39
CA PHE A 201 40.08 -3.61 -12.50
C PHE A 201 40.74 -2.54 -11.64
N GLU A 202 41.55 -2.94 -10.66
CA GLU A 202 42.25 -2.03 -9.75
C GLU A 202 43.64 -1.71 -10.29
N GLN A 203 44.46 -2.75 -10.49
CA GLN A 203 45.83 -2.63 -10.97
C GLN A 203 46.38 -3.96 -11.49
N ILE A 204 47.52 -3.91 -12.18
CA ILE A 204 48.31 -5.11 -12.48
C ILE A 204 49.39 -5.23 -11.41
N LYS A 205 49.38 -6.30 -10.64
CA LYS A 205 50.43 -6.61 -9.66
C LYS A 205 51.27 -7.81 -10.10
N GLU A 206 52.40 -7.99 -9.44
CA GLU A 206 53.18 -9.22 -9.59
C GLU A 206 52.43 -10.41 -8.95
N TYR A 207 52.52 -11.58 -9.58
CA TYR A 207 51.90 -12.80 -9.09
C TYR A 207 52.53 -13.23 -7.76
N VAL A 208 51.70 -13.44 -6.75
CA VAL A 208 52.12 -14.05 -5.47
C VAL A 208 51.51 -15.45 -5.37
N PRO A 209 52.25 -16.47 -4.89
CA PRO A 209 51.70 -17.79 -4.64
C PRO A 209 50.43 -17.73 -3.77
N GLY A 210 49.29 -18.10 -4.36
CA GLY A 210 47.95 -17.97 -3.75
C GLY A 210 46.96 -17.16 -4.58
N ASP A 211 47.44 -16.35 -5.55
CA ASP A 211 46.60 -15.66 -6.52
C ASP A 211 45.99 -16.64 -7.56
N ASP A 212 44.78 -16.36 -8.05
CA ASP A 212 44.11 -17.20 -9.06
C ASP A 212 44.81 -17.09 -10.43
N PHE A 213 45.31 -18.20 -10.95
CA PHE A 213 45.96 -18.30 -12.26
C PHE A 213 45.10 -17.83 -13.42
N ARG A 214 43.75 -17.82 -13.28
CA ARG A 214 42.83 -17.32 -14.31
C ARG A 214 42.92 -15.81 -14.52
N THR A 215 43.47 -15.10 -13.55
CA THR A 215 43.59 -13.64 -13.57
C THR A 215 44.94 -13.14 -14.12
N ILE A 216 45.79 -14.06 -14.62
CA ILE A 216 47.09 -13.72 -15.22
C ILE A 216 46.91 -12.82 -16.45
N ASN A 217 47.63 -11.70 -16.46
CA ASN A 217 47.68 -10.79 -17.60
C ASN A 217 48.88 -11.11 -18.49
N TRP A 218 48.66 -12.01 -19.47
CA TRP A 218 49.71 -12.44 -20.40
C TRP A 218 50.38 -11.29 -21.16
N LYS A 219 49.66 -10.20 -21.45
CA LYS A 219 50.21 -9.03 -22.14
C LYS A 219 51.17 -8.24 -21.25
N ALA A 220 50.90 -8.15 -19.95
CA ALA A 220 51.80 -7.51 -18.99
C ALA A 220 53.00 -8.41 -18.66
N THR A 221 52.77 -9.72 -18.49
CA THR A 221 53.81 -10.74 -18.31
C THR A 221 54.79 -10.82 -19.49
N ALA A 222 54.32 -10.59 -20.72
CA ALA A 222 55.22 -10.55 -21.88
C ALA A 222 56.16 -9.33 -21.88
N LYS A 223 55.79 -8.24 -21.19
CA LYS A 223 56.57 -7.00 -21.13
C LYS A 223 57.49 -6.91 -19.90
N LYS A 224 57.03 -7.44 -18.77
CA LYS A 224 57.82 -7.58 -17.55
C LYS A 224 58.10 -9.07 -17.41
N SER A 225 59.36 -9.51 -17.45
CA SER A 225 59.79 -10.92 -17.46
C SER A 225 59.44 -11.74 -16.19
N HIS A 226 58.37 -11.38 -15.49
CA HIS A 226 57.81 -12.00 -14.29
C HIS A 226 56.28 -12.09 -14.46
N LEU A 227 55.64 -13.07 -13.81
CA LEU A 227 54.20 -13.29 -13.91
C LEU A 227 53.42 -12.10 -13.34
N MET A 228 52.53 -11.52 -14.15
CA MET A 228 51.68 -10.39 -13.77
C MET A 228 50.21 -10.81 -13.69
N VAL A 229 49.48 -10.31 -12.69
CA VAL A 229 48.09 -10.66 -12.41
C VAL A 229 47.23 -9.40 -12.40
N ASN A 230 46.05 -9.47 -13.00
CA ASN A 230 45.02 -8.44 -12.85
C ASN A 230 44.40 -8.55 -11.45
N GLN A 231 44.66 -7.55 -10.62
CA GLN A 231 43.97 -7.38 -9.35
C GLN A 231 42.64 -6.68 -9.63
N TYR A 232 41.55 -7.28 -9.17
CA TYR A 232 40.23 -6.70 -9.26
C TYR A 232 39.70 -6.38 -7.87
N GLN A 233 39.05 -5.22 -7.73
CA GLN A 233 38.39 -4.77 -6.52
C GLN A 233 36.87 -4.97 -6.67
N ASP A 234 36.19 -5.28 -5.56
CA ASP A 234 34.73 -5.33 -5.58
C ASP A 234 34.15 -3.97 -5.96
N GLU A 235 33.11 -4.00 -6.81
CA GLU A 235 32.41 -2.81 -7.27
C GLU A 235 32.01 -1.92 -6.08
N LYS A 236 32.48 -0.67 -6.07
CA LYS A 236 32.26 0.25 -4.95
C LYS A 236 30.77 0.44 -4.72
N SER A 237 30.35 0.33 -3.46
CA SER A 237 29.00 0.64 -3.01
C SER A 237 28.67 2.11 -3.31
N GLN A 238 27.77 2.33 -4.28
CA GLN A 238 27.43 3.66 -4.79
C GLN A 238 26.29 4.29 -3.96
N PRO A 239 26.33 5.61 -3.74
CA PRO A 239 25.22 6.30 -3.11
C PRO A 239 24.06 6.46 -4.09
N ILE A 240 22.88 6.05 -3.65
CA ILE A 240 21.63 6.12 -4.38
C ILE A 240 20.65 6.91 -3.53
N TYR A 241 20.02 7.92 -4.11
CA TYR A 241 19.02 8.75 -3.43
C TYR A 241 17.67 8.63 -4.14
N SER A 242 16.63 8.37 -3.35
CA SER A 242 15.26 8.59 -3.79
C SER A 242 14.84 10.01 -3.41
N VAL A 243 14.62 10.85 -4.41
CA VAL A 243 14.21 12.24 -4.24
C VAL A 243 12.72 12.34 -4.55
N ILE A 244 11.90 12.59 -3.55
CA ILE A 244 10.45 12.60 -3.66
C ILE A 244 9.95 14.04 -3.62
N ASP A 245 9.28 14.45 -4.68
CA ASP A 245 8.51 15.68 -4.70
C ASP A 245 7.21 15.50 -3.88
N THR A 246 6.95 16.40 -2.94
CA THR A 246 5.75 16.42 -2.09
C THR A 246 4.86 17.63 -2.40
N GLY A 247 5.11 18.36 -3.49
CA GLY A 247 4.31 19.51 -3.91
C GLY A 247 2.92 19.16 -4.46
N ARG A 248 2.17 20.21 -4.81
CA ARG A 248 0.77 20.13 -5.25
C ARG A 248 0.53 19.13 -6.38
N VAL A 249 1.43 19.08 -7.36
CA VAL A 249 1.33 18.21 -8.56
C VAL A 249 1.33 16.71 -8.24
N MET A 250 1.85 16.32 -7.07
CA MET A 250 1.90 14.93 -6.60
C MET A 250 0.64 14.50 -5.84
N LYS A 251 -0.30 15.42 -5.60
CA LYS A 251 -1.60 15.16 -4.98
C LYS A 251 -2.65 14.62 -5.96
N MET A 252 -2.36 14.61 -7.25
CA MET A 252 -3.27 14.09 -8.27
C MET A 252 -3.73 12.66 -7.89
N PRO A 253 -5.05 12.42 -7.79
CA PRO A 253 -5.57 11.10 -7.48
C PRO A 253 -5.47 10.19 -8.71
N PHE A 254 -5.26 8.91 -8.47
CA PHE A 254 -5.18 7.86 -9.46
C PHE A 254 -5.58 6.53 -8.81
N GLU A 255 -6.63 5.88 -9.33
CA GLU A 255 -7.17 4.61 -8.80
C GLU A 255 -7.36 4.58 -7.27
N GLY A 256 -7.76 5.72 -6.69
CA GLY A 256 -8.00 5.87 -5.25
C GLY A 256 -6.76 6.19 -4.39
N LEU A 257 -5.57 6.30 -4.98
CA LEU A 257 -4.33 6.72 -4.31
C LEU A 257 -3.82 8.04 -4.89
N LYS A 258 -2.93 8.76 -4.20
CA LYS A 258 -2.23 9.92 -4.77
C LYS A 258 -0.97 9.46 -5.53
N LEU A 259 -0.51 10.22 -6.52
CA LEU A 259 0.78 9.95 -7.18
C LEU A 259 1.94 9.87 -6.17
N LEU A 260 1.90 10.69 -5.11
CA LEU A 260 2.84 10.61 -3.99
C LEU A 260 2.87 9.21 -3.36
N ASP A 261 1.72 8.55 -3.19
CA ASP A 261 1.65 7.25 -2.54
C ASP A 261 2.31 6.16 -3.38
N TYR A 262 2.19 6.25 -4.71
CA TYR A 262 2.95 5.41 -5.64
C TYR A 262 4.45 5.68 -5.56
N ALA A 263 4.88 6.95 -5.52
CA ALA A 263 6.28 7.32 -5.37
C ALA A 263 6.89 6.79 -4.05
N ILE A 264 6.13 6.86 -2.96
CA ILE A 264 6.50 6.35 -1.64
C ILE A 264 6.64 4.82 -1.67
N ASN A 265 5.65 4.11 -2.21
CA ASN A 265 5.69 2.65 -2.34
C ASN A 265 6.86 2.19 -3.24
N SER A 266 7.07 2.88 -4.36
CA SER A 266 8.20 2.62 -5.26
C SER A 266 9.53 2.87 -4.57
N THR A 267 9.66 3.97 -3.83
CA THR A 267 10.87 4.29 -3.07
C THR A 267 11.18 3.22 -2.02
N LEU A 268 10.18 2.72 -1.30
CA LEU A 268 10.37 1.66 -0.32
C LEU A 268 10.88 0.36 -0.98
N ALA A 269 10.18 -0.11 -2.01
CA ALA A 269 10.54 -1.30 -2.77
C ALA A 269 11.93 -1.19 -3.40
N PHE A 270 12.21 -0.05 -4.05
CA PHE A 270 13.48 0.26 -4.65
C PHE A 270 14.62 0.27 -3.62
N SER A 271 14.41 0.92 -2.47
CA SER A 271 15.40 0.99 -1.38
C SER A 271 15.76 -0.39 -0.85
N ASN A 272 14.78 -1.27 -0.65
CA ASN A 272 15.01 -2.65 -0.23
C ASN A 272 15.87 -3.43 -1.25
N VAL A 273 15.53 -3.32 -2.54
CA VAL A 273 16.29 -3.98 -3.63
C VAL A 273 17.71 -3.44 -3.73
N ALA A 274 17.90 -2.12 -3.66
CA ALA A 274 19.22 -1.49 -3.73
C ALA A 274 20.11 -1.85 -2.52
N LEU A 275 19.57 -1.85 -1.29
CA LEU A 275 20.31 -2.28 -0.09
C LEU A 275 20.75 -3.75 -0.18
N LYS A 276 19.88 -4.64 -0.68
CA LYS A 276 20.24 -6.05 -0.91
C LYS A 276 21.27 -6.26 -2.02
N LYS A 277 21.39 -5.31 -2.94
CA LYS A 277 22.46 -5.26 -3.95
C LYS A 277 23.72 -4.53 -3.44
N HIS A 278 23.81 -4.31 -2.13
CA HIS A 278 24.94 -3.70 -1.42
C HIS A 278 25.25 -2.25 -1.81
N ASP A 279 24.24 -1.49 -2.26
CA ASP A 279 24.39 -0.04 -2.50
C ASP A 279 23.96 0.77 -1.27
N LYS A 280 24.48 1.99 -1.14
CA LYS A 280 24.11 2.90 -0.05
C LYS A 280 22.84 3.63 -0.45
N VAL A 281 21.78 3.49 0.32
CA VAL A 281 20.48 4.10 -0.01
C VAL A 281 20.19 5.25 0.93
N GLY A 282 19.86 6.41 0.37
CA GLY A 282 19.38 7.61 1.04
C GLY A 282 18.09 8.13 0.43
N MET A 283 17.53 9.16 1.04
CA MET A 283 16.25 9.75 0.63
C MET A 283 16.23 11.25 0.87
N VAL A 284 15.52 11.97 0.01
CA VAL A 284 15.15 13.37 0.24
C VAL A 284 13.68 13.54 -0.10
N SER A 285 12.92 14.25 0.74
CA SER A 285 11.59 14.74 0.37
C SER A 285 11.57 16.26 0.38
N PHE A 286 10.92 16.86 -0.62
CA PHE A 286 10.91 18.31 -0.78
C PHE A 286 9.61 18.81 -1.41
N SER A 287 9.19 20.00 -0.98
CA SER A 287 8.16 20.82 -1.62
C SER A 287 8.71 22.23 -1.75
N LYS A 288 8.16 23.22 -1.04
CA LYS A 288 8.74 24.57 -0.93
C LYS A 288 10.04 24.55 -0.11
N THR A 289 10.11 23.64 0.86
CA THR A 289 11.28 23.42 1.72
C THR A 289 11.68 21.95 1.68
N ILE A 290 12.89 21.64 2.13
CA ILE A 290 13.30 20.26 2.38
C ILE A 290 12.59 19.76 3.64
N GLU A 291 11.81 18.69 3.50
CA GLU A 291 10.99 18.14 4.59
C GLU A 291 11.75 17.04 5.34
N SER A 292 12.41 16.15 4.60
CA SER A 292 13.24 15.11 5.19
C SER A 292 14.48 14.83 4.35
N PHE A 293 15.57 14.50 5.03
CA PHE A 293 16.82 14.06 4.42
C PHE A 293 17.37 12.87 5.21
N ILE A 294 17.61 11.77 4.52
CA ILE A 294 18.23 10.56 5.06
C ILE A 294 19.55 10.35 4.30
N PRO A 295 20.71 10.38 4.99
CA PRO A 295 22.00 10.13 4.34
C PRO A 295 22.11 8.69 3.85
N PRO A 296 22.89 8.41 2.80
CA PRO A 296 22.93 7.09 2.20
C PRO A 296 23.74 6.11 3.06
N VAL A 297 23.10 5.03 3.49
CA VAL A 297 23.73 3.98 4.32
C VAL A 297 23.51 2.61 3.67
N ASN A 298 24.52 1.74 3.74
CA ASN A 298 24.44 0.34 3.31
C ASN A 298 24.25 -0.58 4.52
N LYS A 299 23.04 -0.54 5.12
CA LYS A 299 22.63 -1.43 6.20
C LYS A 299 21.14 -1.76 6.05
N LEU A 300 20.75 -3.03 6.12
CA LEU A 300 19.33 -3.42 6.00
C LEU A 300 18.45 -2.83 7.11
N THR A 301 19.00 -2.65 8.32
CA THR A 301 18.29 -2.00 9.43
C THR A 301 17.93 -0.54 9.13
N HIS A 302 18.63 0.11 8.19
CA HIS A 302 18.33 1.46 7.72
C HIS A 302 16.96 1.55 7.02
N LEU A 303 16.46 0.44 6.49
CA LEU A 303 15.15 0.38 5.83
C LEU A 303 14.02 0.79 6.78
N ASN A 304 14.11 0.46 8.08
CA ASN A 304 13.10 0.88 9.06
C ASN A 304 13.05 2.41 9.20
N GLN A 305 14.19 3.09 9.19
CA GLN A 305 14.25 4.55 9.23
C GLN A 305 13.62 5.19 7.97
N ILE A 306 13.84 4.58 6.80
CA ILE A 306 13.20 4.99 5.55
C ILE A 306 11.69 4.78 5.64
N ILE A 307 11.22 3.62 6.12
CA ILE A 307 9.79 3.31 6.30
C ILE A 307 9.10 4.34 7.21
N GLU A 308 9.69 4.64 8.37
CA GLU A 308 9.13 5.61 9.31
C GLU A 308 9.10 7.03 8.73
N THR A 309 10.13 7.40 7.96
CA THR A 309 10.14 8.71 7.29
C THR A 309 9.07 8.79 6.21
N LEU A 310 8.95 7.74 5.38
CA LEU A 310 7.93 7.61 4.34
C LEU A 310 6.49 7.62 4.88
N TYR A 311 6.28 7.02 6.05
CA TYR A 311 4.99 7.03 6.74
C TYR A 311 4.53 8.47 7.04
N ASN A 312 5.46 9.33 7.47
CA ASN A 312 5.17 10.71 7.85
C ASN A 312 5.10 11.70 6.68
N ILE A 313 5.46 11.29 5.46
CA ILE A 313 5.42 12.15 4.27
C ILE A 313 3.98 12.28 3.74
N ASN A 314 3.57 13.53 3.51
CA ASN A 314 2.28 13.89 2.91
C ASN A 314 2.43 15.04 1.91
N THR A 315 1.46 15.19 1.03
CA THR A 315 1.45 16.27 0.02
C THR A 315 1.17 17.62 0.67
N GLN A 316 1.92 18.64 0.27
CA GLN A 316 1.64 20.04 0.59
C GLN A 316 0.92 20.74 -0.57
N PHE A 317 0.27 21.86 -0.28
CA PHE A 317 -0.45 22.66 -1.29
C PHE A 317 0.44 23.67 -2.04
N HIS A 318 1.75 23.68 -1.76
CA HIS A 318 2.70 24.60 -2.38
C HIS A 318 3.35 23.98 -3.64
N ASP A 319 3.86 24.85 -4.51
CA ASP A 319 4.72 24.45 -5.62
C ASP A 319 6.12 24.09 -5.11
N SER A 320 6.78 23.18 -5.83
CA SER A 320 8.08 22.61 -5.42
C SER A 320 9.25 23.51 -5.84
N ASP A 321 10.16 23.76 -4.91
CA ASP A 321 11.34 24.60 -5.12
C ASP A 321 12.58 23.74 -5.47
N PHE A 322 12.82 23.59 -6.77
CA PHE A 322 13.97 22.86 -7.29
C PHE A 322 15.31 23.58 -7.06
N GLY A 323 15.28 24.91 -6.85
CA GLY A 323 16.48 25.68 -6.51
C GLY A 323 16.97 25.34 -5.12
N ASN A 324 16.06 25.30 -4.14
CA ASN A 324 16.36 24.87 -2.78
C ASN A 324 16.78 23.40 -2.72
N LEU A 325 16.12 22.53 -3.50
CA LEU A 325 16.54 21.14 -3.68
C LEU A 325 17.99 21.04 -4.16
N TYR A 326 18.34 21.74 -5.25
CA TYR A 326 19.69 21.73 -5.80
C TYR A 326 20.73 22.21 -4.76
N ALA A 327 20.45 23.34 -4.09
CA ALA A 327 21.34 23.88 -3.07
C ALA A 327 21.55 22.90 -1.89
N HIS A 328 20.49 22.21 -1.49
CA HIS A 328 20.56 21.19 -0.44
C HIS A 328 21.38 19.97 -0.87
N LEU A 329 21.10 19.40 -2.05
CA LEU A 329 21.81 18.23 -2.59
C LEU A 329 23.29 18.52 -2.76
N LYS A 330 23.65 19.68 -3.33
CA LYS A 330 25.06 20.09 -3.50
C LYS A 330 25.85 20.10 -2.18
N ARG A 331 25.19 20.42 -1.07
CA ARG A 331 25.81 20.49 0.27
C ARG A 331 25.81 19.15 1.01
N LYS A 332 24.74 18.37 0.89
CA LYS A 332 24.51 17.16 1.71
C LYS A 332 24.80 15.84 0.97
N ALA A 333 24.86 15.87 -0.35
CA ALA A 333 25.23 14.75 -1.21
C ALA A 333 26.44 15.13 -2.09
N PRO A 334 27.65 15.30 -1.52
CA PRO A 334 28.81 15.78 -2.27
C PRO A 334 29.39 14.76 -3.26
N HIS A 335 29.09 13.47 -3.08
CA HIS A 335 29.61 12.40 -3.92
C HIS A 335 28.66 12.05 -5.07
N ARG A 336 29.24 11.78 -6.25
CA ARG A 336 28.48 11.30 -7.41
C ARG A 336 27.72 10.04 -7.06
N GLY A 337 26.46 9.99 -7.49
CA GLY A 337 25.51 8.93 -7.15
C GLY A 337 24.33 8.92 -8.09
N LEU A 338 23.45 7.92 -7.92
CA LEU A 338 22.19 7.82 -8.64
C LEU A 338 21.12 8.66 -7.92
N MET A 339 20.45 9.55 -8.63
CA MET A 339 19.32 10.34 -8.12
C MET A 339 18.04 9.90 -8.84
N MET A 340 17.15 9.22 -8.14
CA MET A 340 15.82 8.86 -8.64
C MET A 340 14.82 9.92 -8.19
N LEU A 341 14.51 10.87 -9.07
CA LEU A 341 13.61 11.99 -8.79
C LEU A 341 12.17 11.64 -9.19
N TYR A 342 11.30 11.45 -8.21
CA TYR A 342 9.87 11.25 -8.41
C TYR A 342 9.17 12.60 -8.40
N THR A 343 8.72 13.06 -9.56
CA THR A 343 8.02 14.35 -9.71
C THR A 343 7.07 14.30 -10.90
N ASN A 344 6.21 15.30 -11.01
CA ASN A 344 5.31 15.46 -12.14
C ASN A 344 5.27 16.92 -12.58
N PHE A 345 5.10 17.17 -13.88
CA PHE A 345 4.97 18.52 -14.42
C PHE A 345 3.64 18.66 -15.15
N GLU A 346 2.86 19.71 -14.87
CA GLU A 346 1.56 19.93 -15.52
C GLU A 346 1.73 20.25 -17.02
N HIS A 347 2.73 21.07 -17.37
CA HIS A 347 3.00 21.53 -18.74
C HIS A 347 4.50 21.57 -19.06
N ILE A 348 4.83 21.63 -20.36
CA ILE A 348 6.21 21.74 -20.83
C ILE A 348 6.91 23.02 -20.33
N SER A 349 6.16 24.11 -20.17
CA SER A 349 6.65 25.37 -19.61
C SER A 349 7.06 25.23 -18.15
N ALA A 350 6.31 24.45 -17.35
CA ALA A 350 6.66 24.15 -15.96
C ALA A 350 7.97 23.36 -15.88
N LEU A 351 8.16 22.35 -16.74
CA LEU A 351 9.43 21.63 -16.84
C LEU A 351 10.58 22.57 -17.21
N LYS A 352 10.41 23.40 -18.25
CA LYS A 352 11.46 24.32 -18.73
C LYS A 352 11.91 25.31 -17.66
N ARG A 353 11.00 25.74 -16.77
CA ARG A 353 11.34 26.58 -15.61
C ARG A 353 12.30 25.89 -14.65
N GLN A 354 12.12 24.57 -14.45
CA GLN A 354 12.93 23.78 -13.50
C GLN A 354 14.17 23.15 -14.14
N LEU A 355 14.24 23.10 -15.47
CA LEU A 355 15.31 22.48 -16.24
C LEU A 355 16.72 22.95 -15.87
N PRO A 356 16.99 24.25 -15.60
CA PRO A 356 18.33 24.69 -15.18
C PRO A 356 18.82 24.00 -13.90
N TYR A 357 17.93 23.75 -12.94
CA TYR A 357 18.27 23.06 -11.69
C TYR A 357 18.47 21.56 -11.91
N LEU A 358 17.62 20.93 -12.73
CA LEU A 358 17.78 19.52 -13.10
C LEU A 358 19.11 19.27 -13.82
N LEU A 359 19.49 20.17 -14.73
CA LEU A 359 20.79 20.17 -15.40
C LEU A 359 21.96 20.35 -14.43
N ALA A 360 21.79 21.22 -13.43
CA ALA A 360 22.82 21.42 -12.40
C ALA A 360 23.02 20.17 -11.54
N ILE A 361 21.93 19.47 -11.19
CA ILE A 361 21.97 18.18 -10.48
C ILE A 361 22.59 17.10 -11.37
N SER A 362 22.22 17.02 -12.64
CA SER A 362 22.70 15.98 -13.57
C SER A 362 24.19 16.09 -13.91
N LYS A 363 24.80 17.26 -13.71
CA LYS A 363 26.26 17.44 -13.82
C LYS A 363 27.04 16.77 -12.68
N GLN A 364 26.43 16.65 -11.50
CA GLN A 364 27.08 16.07 -10.30
C GLN A 364 26.65 14.62 -10.05
N HIS A 365 25.43 14.27 -10.45
CA HIS A 365 24.81 12.97 -10.19
C HIS A 365 24.21 12.39 -11.46
N LEU A 366 24.10 11.07 -11.53
CA LEU A 366 23.29 10.43 -12.56
C LEU A 366 21.82 10.64 -12.22
N LEU A 367 21.18 11.61 -12.87
CA LEU A 367 19.78 11.95 -12.62
C LEU A 367 18.85 11.12 -13.50
N VAL A 368 17.89 10.46 -12.84
CA VAL A 368 16.75 9.81 -13.46
C VAL A 368 15.48 10.51 -13.00
N VAL A 369 14.74 11.11 -13.92
CA VAL A 369 13.45 11.74 -13.62
C VAL A 369 12.34 10.73 -13.88
N VAL A 370 11.56 10.45 -12.85
CA VAL A 370 10.43 9.53 -12.88
C VAL A 370 9.14 10.34 -12.93
N MET A 371 8.47 10.30 -14.08
CA MET A 371 7.22 10.99 -14.36
C MET A 371 6.07 10.01 -14.60
N PHE A 372 4.85 10.50 -14.36
CA PHE A 372 3.64 9.69 -14.43
C PHE A 372 2.87 9.92 -15.73
N GLU A 373 2.42 8.82 -16.33
CA GLU A 373 1.40 8.83 -17.38
C GLU A 373 0.01 8.76 -16.74
N ASN A 374 -0.94 9.55 -17.26
CA ASN A 374 -2.33 9.46 -16.83
C ASN A 374 -3.05 8.41 -17.70
N THR A 375 -3.39 7.26 -17.12
CA THR A 375 -4.09 6.18 -17.82
C THR A 375 -5.57 6.48 -18.06
N GLU A 376 -6.21 7.34 -17.25
CA GLU A 376 -7.61 7.75 -17.46
C GLU A 376 -7.75 8.54 -18.77
N LEU A 377 -6.82 9.46 -19.01
CA LEU A 377 -6.74 10.17 -20.30
C LEU A 377 -6.50 9.20 -21.46
N SER A 378 -5.73 8.12 -21.24
CA SER A 378 -5.46 7.15 -22.30
C SER A 378 -6.72 6.34 -22.68
N LYS A 379 -7.63 6.10 -21.74
CA LYS A 379 -8.94 5.47 -22.02
C LYS A 379 -9.83 6.40 -22.87
N LEU A 380 -9.81 7.71 -22.59
CA LEU A 380 -10.56 8.71 -23.36
C LEU A 380 -10.05 8.84 -24.81
N VAL A 381 -8.73 8.75 -25.02
CA VAL A 381 -8.15 8.78 -26.38
C VAL A 381 -8.59 7.57 -27.23
N LEU A 382 -8.75 6.41 -26.59
CA LEU A 382 -9.12 5.16 -27.27
C LEU A 382 -10.62 5.02 -27.53
N GLN A 383 -11.47 5.87 -26.95
CA GLN A 383 -12.90 5.86 -27.21
C GLN A 383 -13.23 6.51 -28.55
N ASP A 384 -14.23 5.94 -29.23
CA ASP A 384 -14.84 6.55 -30.41
C ASP A 384 -15.61 7.81 -29.99
N ALA A 385 -15.44 8.89 -30.74
CA ALA A 385 -15.99 10.19 -30.42
C ALA A 385 -16.94 10.64 -31.54
N GLU A 386 -18.24 10.61 -31.28
CA GLU A 386 -19.30 10.99 -32.24
C GLU A 386 -19.88 12.38 -31.94
N ALA A 387 -19.78 12.85 -30.68
CA ALA A 387 -20.29 14.15 -30.26
C ALA A 387 -19.17 15.21 -30.15
N ILE A 388 -19.49 16.48 -30.41
CA ILE A 388 -18.53 17.60 -30.32
C ILE A 388 -17.83 17.65 -28.96
N GLU A 389 -18.57 17.43 -27.87
CA GLU A 389 -18.00 17.39 -26.52
C GLU A 389 -16.96 16.26 -26.37
N THR A 390 -17.27 15.05 -26.85
CA THR A 390 -16.36 13.91 -26.81
C THR A 390 -15.11 14.14 -27.67
N ILE A 391 -15.26 14.82 -28.81
CA ILE A 391 -14.13 15.21 -29.66
C ILE A 391 -13.23 16.21 -28.93
N TYR A 392 -13.80 17.21 -28.26
CA TYR A 392 -13.06 18.20 -27.48
C TYR A 392 -12.28 17.57 -26.32
N GLN A 393 -12.93 16.70 -25.54
CA GLN A 393 -12.30 15.96 -24.45
C GLN A 393 -11.15 15.07 -24.97
N LYS A 394 -11.36 14.39 -26.10
CA LYS A 394 -10.34 13.57 -26.76
C LYS A 394 -9.14 14.40 -27.22
N THR A 395 -9.37 15.54 -27.89
CA THR A 395 -8.28 16.44 -28.34
C THR A 395 -7.46 16.96 -27.16
N ILE A 396 -8.11 17.30 -26.04
CA ILE A 396 -7.42 17.72 -24.82
C ILE A 396 -6.58 16.57 -24.24
N ALA A 397 -7.14 15.37 -24.15
CA ALA A 397 -6.44 14.20 -23.64
C ALA A 397 -5.20 13.86 -24.48
N GLU A 398 -5.33 13.90 -25.82
CA GLU A 398 -4.23 13.70 -26.76
C GLU A 398 -3.14 14.77 -26.59
N LYS A 399 -3.53 16.04 -26.46
CA LYS A 399 -2.58 17.14 -26.21
C LYS A 399 -1.80 16.92 -24.91
N PHE A 400 -2.46 16.55 -23.82
CA PHE A 400 -1.77 16.26 -22.55
C PHE A 400 -0.80 15.08 -22.67
N GLN A 401 -1.20 14.00 -23.34
CA GLN A 401 -0.33 12.84 -23.56
C GLN A 401 0.89 13.20 -24.43
N TYR A 402 0.67 14.02 -25.47
CA TYR A 402 1.74 14.55 -26.31
C TYR A 402 2.72 15.42 -25.51
N GLU A 403 2.22 16.33 -24.67
CA GLU A 403 3.06 17.18 -23.81
C GLU A 403 3.95 16.34 -22.86
N LYS A 404 3.42 15.26 -22.28
CA LYS A 404 4.23 14.35 -21.43
C LYS A 404 5.36 13.68 -22.19
N ARG A 405 5.09 13.22 -23.42
CA ARG A 405 6.13 12.63 -24.28
C ARG A 405 7.17 13.67 -24.69
N LEU A 406 6.74 14.91 -24.96
CA LEU A 406 7.63 16.02 -25.27
C LEU A 406 8.53 16.36 -24.09
N MET A 407 8.00 16.39 -22.87
CA MET A 407 8.78 16.58 -21.64
C MET A 407 9.86 15.52 -21.48
N ALA A 408 9.53 14.24 -21.69
CA ALA A 408 10.49 13.15 -21.62
C ALA A 408 11.59 13.27 -22.71
N LYS A 409 11.21 13.66 -23.94
CA LYS A 409 12.17 13.93 -25.01
C LYS A 409 13.10 15.11 -24.68
N GLU A 410 12.56 16.17 -24.09
CA GLU A 410 13.35 17.36 -23.70
C GLU A 410 14.38 17.01 -22.63
N LEU A 411 14.00 16.24 -21.60
CA LEU A 411 14.94 15.75 -20.59
C LEU A 411 16.04 14.87 -21.20
N ASN A 412 15.65 13.91 -22.06
CA ASN A 412 16.60 13.02 -22.72
C ASN A 412 17.58 13.77 -23.65
N LYS A 413 17.12 14.82 -24.34
CA LYS A 413 17.97 15.70 -25.17
C LYS A 413 19.09 16.33 -24.36
N HIS A 414 18.86 16.57 -23.07
CA HIS A 414 19.83 17.09 -22.12
C HIS A 414 20.65 16.01 -21.38
N GLY A 415 20.55 14.75 -21.79
CA GLY A 415 21.25 13.63 -21.16
C GLY A 415 20.65 13.19 -19.82
N ILE A 416 19.49 13.74 -19.43
CA ILE A 416 18.78 13.34 -18.21
C ILE A 416 17.92 12.13 -18.54
N GLN A 417 18.18 11.00 -17.88
CA GLN A 417 17.41 9.79 -18.12
C GLN A 417 16.00 9.96 -17.57
N THR A 418 15.00 9.45 -18.29
CA THR A 418 13.60 9.62 -17.90
C THR A 418 12.87 8.28 -17.87
N ILE A 419 12.03 8.09 -16.85
CA ILE A 419 11.03 7.03 -16.80
C ILE A 419 9.67 7.72 -16.91
N LEU A 420 8.96 7.48 -18.01
CA LEU A 420 7.57 7.88 -18.18
C LEU A 420 6.73 6.61 -18.10
N THR A 421 5.89 6.49 -17.06
CA THR A 421 5.18 5.24 -16.76
C THR A 421 3.83 5.48 -16.10
N PRO A 422 2.85 4.58 -16.31
CA PRO A 422 1.66 4.50 -15.45
C PRO A 422 2.03 4.29 -13.98
N PRO A 423 1.26 4.85 -13.02
CA PRO A 423 1.52 4.70 -11.58
C PRO A 423 1.62 3.25 -11.11
N GLU A 424 0.76 2.36 -11.61
CA GLU A 424 0.77 0.92 -11.27
C GLU A 424 2.10 0.22 -11.60
N LYS A 425 2.79 0.65 -12.67
CA LYS A 425 4.05 0.06 -13.14
C LYS A 425 5.29 0.80 -12.62
N LEU A 426 5.10 1.87 -11.85
CA LEU A 426 6.16 2.75 -11.37
C LEU A 426 7.29 1.98 -10.68
N THR A 427 6.92 1.13 -9.71
CA THR A 427 7.89 0.38 -8.90
C THR A 427 8.75 -0.55 -9.74
N ILE A 428 8.12 -1.33 -10.63
CA ILE A 428 8.81 -2.28 -11.51
C ILE A 428 9.75 -1.53 -12.46
N ASN A 429 9.26 -0.46 -13.09
CA ASN A 429 10.05 0.31 -14.06
C ASN A 429 11.21 1.04 -13.40
N THR A 430 11.03 1.54 -12.16
CA THR A 430 12.10 2.13 -11.36
C THR A 430 13.20 1.11 -11.05
N ILE A 431 12.83 -0.08 -10.56
CA ILE A 431 13.78 -1.15 -10.25
C ILE A 431 14.52 -1.59 -11.53
N ASN A 432 13.78 -1.83 -12.62
CA ASN A 432 14.36 -2.19 -13.91
C ASN A 432 15.36 -1.14 -14.41
N LYS A 433 15.04 0.15 -14.25
CA LYS A 433 15.91 1.24 -14.67
C LYS A 433 17.21 1.28 -13.88
N TYR A 434 17.13 1.08 -12.57
CA TYR A 434 18.31 0.95 -11.73
C TYR A 434 19.17 -0.25 -12.13
N LEU A 435 18.57 -1.43 -12.34
CA LEU A 435 19.29 -2.61 -12.80
C LEU A 435 19.95 -2.38 -14.16
N GLU A 436 19.29 -1.65 -15.08
CA GLU A 436 19.84 -1.26 -16.39
C GLU A 436 21.07 -0.37 -16.22
N ILE A 437 20.97 0.66 -15.37
CA ILE A 437 22.05 1.60 -15.08
C ILE A 437 23.26 0.88 -14.47
N LYS A 438 23.02 -0.01 -13.49
CA LYS A 438 24.07 -0.80 -12.84
C LYS A 438 24.74 -1.76 -13.81
N ALA A 439 23.97 -2.46 -14.63
CA ALA A 439 24.51 -3.39 -15.62
C ALA A 439 25.33 -2.72 -16.74
N ARG A 440 25.07 -1.44 -17.03
CA ARG A 440 25.83 -0.63 -18.01
C ARG A 440 27.04 0.08 -17.41
N GLY A 441 27.25 0.03 -16.09
CA GLY A 441 28.37 0.73 -15.43
C GLY A 441 28.27 2.26 -15.48
N LEU A 442 27.09 2.85 -15.69
CA LEU A 442 26.92 4.30 -15.87
C LEU A 442 27.20 5.14 -14.61
N LEU A 443 27.34 4.47 -13.46
CA LEU A 443 27.59 5.09 -12.16
C LEU A 443 29.09 5.11 -11.79
N GLN A 444 29.95 4.52 -12.62
CA GLN A 444 31.41 4.57 -12.47
C GLN A 444 31.98 5.91 -12.94
#